data_AF-A0A939HY41-F1
#
_entry.id   AF-A0A939HY41-F1
#
_cell.length_a   1.000
_cell.length_b   1.000
_cell.length_c   1.000
_cell.angle_alpha   90.00
_cell.angle_beta   90.00
_cell.angle_gamma   90.00
#
_symmetry.space_group_name_H-M   'P 1'
#
loop_
_entity.id
_entity.type
_entity.pdbx_description
1 polymer ?
#
loop_
_entity_poly.entity_id
_entity_poly.type
_entity_poly.pdbx_seq_one_letter_code
_entity_poly.pdbx_strand_id
1 'polypeptide(L)'
;MDIDLVLNELSLSPPARDKQTARQGMLNLVHTANIATDHHINNAIIVHSQFYETEIAPGYSVYDWLFDNELSPDERQLIGKFFTNQFFLDDWQDPEIKDERLGSDFFYNEEPAPAEGLGFAFLLGSLALSVRSEPPDPRWESSSITLKRIWIDEDDEDDNNPKSEEVQVVHASKVEHIQELIPWIEERIQTSVRDGKDLWERKEELFPNLEFCEKVSKQLRKVHYGIKLESIIQRLLELQDYCKTWKSGKFSTKSRDSPGDARQESDQTLNHKKYGPKRIFRCPDGEDRTFTWHISVEENWRIHFFPYDEKPGRMIIGYIGRHLPTVTDPH
;
A
#
# COMPACT_ATOMS: atom_id res chain seq x y z
N MET A 1 -4.31 0.54 -13.07
CA MET A 1 -3.97 1.62 -12.12
C MET A 1 -2.53 1.93 -12.42
N ASP A 2 -2.26 3.19 -12.67
CA ASP A 2 -0.90 3.63 -12.96
C ASP A 2 -0.25 3.90 -11.60
N ILE A 3 0.97 3.43 -11.42
CA ILE A 3 1.71 3.63 -10.17
C ILE A 3 2.15 5.09 -10.15
N ASP A 4 1.92 5.81 -9.06
CA ASP A 4 2.37 7.19 -8.93
C ASP A 4 3.79 7.28 -8.36
N LEU A 5 4.42 8.42 -8.58
CA LEU A 5 5.71 8.79 -7.99
C LEU A 5 5.47 9.76 -6.84
N VAL A 6 6.03 9.48 -5.67
CA VAL A 6 5.91 10.36 -4.50
C VAL A 6 7.30 10.74 -4.00
N LEU A 7 7.58 12.02 -3.86
CA LEU A 7 8.86 12.49 -3.33
C LEU A 7 8.94 12.24 -1.81
N ASN A 8 10.01 11.59 -1.36
CA ASN A 8 10.44 11.55 0.03
C ASN A 8 11.16 12.85 0.40
N GLU A 9 10.46 13.77 1.03
CA GLU A 9 10.97 15.07 1.47
C GLU A 9 12.14 14.96 2.46
N LEU A 10 12.21 13.88 3.25
CA LEU A 10 13.32 13.66 4.19
C LEU A 10 14.67 13.50 3.48
N SER A 11 14.65 13.13 2.19
CA SER A 11 15.88 13.04 1.38
C SER A 11 16.48 14.39 0.98
N LEU A 12 15.72 15.48 1.12
CA LEU A 12 16.20 16.85 0.94
C LEU A 12 16.89 17.40 2.20
N SER A 13 16.85 16.65 3.32
CA SER A 13 17.42 17.06 4.60
C SER A 13 18.49 16.08 5.13
N PRO A 14 19.70 16.56 5.49
CA PRO A 14 20.13 17.96 5.41
C PRO A 14 20.34 18.43 3.95
N PRO A 15 20.29 19.74 3.68
CA PRO A 15 20.61 20.29 2.37
C PRO A 15 22.02 19.92 1.92
N ALA A 16 22.24 19.84 0.61
CA ALA A 16 23.56 19.60 0.05
C ALA A 16 24.52 20.75 0.41
N ARG A 17 25.82 20.45 0.47
CA ARG A 17 26.85 21.42 0.86
C ARG A 17 26.95 22.64 -0.08
N ASP A 18 26.59 22.48 -1.35
CA ASP A 18 26.73 23.48 -2.40
C ASP A 18 25.73 23.27 -3.55
N LYS A 19 25.51 24.32 -4.34
CA LYS A 19 24.58 24.34 -5.49
C LYS A 19 24.84 23.23 -6.50
N GLN A 20 26.11 22.93 -6.79
CA GLN A 20 26.48 21.93 -7.79
C GLN A 20 26.08 20.52 -7.32
N THR A 21 26.31 20.23 -6.05
CA THR A 21 25.96 18.95 -5.42
C THR A 21 24.44 18.79 -5.34
N ALA A 22 23.70 19.84 -4.97
CA ALA A 22 22.24 19.85 -4.99
C ALA A 22 21.68 19.55 -6.39
N ARG A 23 22.19 20.25 -7.41
CA ARG A 23 21.78 20.05 -8.81
C ARG A 23 22.01 18.60 -9.25
N GLN A 24 23.17 18.03 -8.92
CA GLN A 24 23.48 16.66 -9.30
C GLN A 24 22.54 15.64 -8.65
N GLY A 25 22.19 15.83 -7.38
CA GLY A 25 21.21 15.00 -6.67
C GLY A 25 19.81 15.09 -7.29
N MET A 26 19.34 16.31 -7.57
CA MET A 26 18.02 16.51 -8.20
C MET A 26 17.97 15.94 -9.62
N LEU A 27 19.05 16.05 -10.40
CA LEU A 27 19.14 15.39 -11.72
C LEU A 27 19.12 13.87 -11.59
N ASN A 28 19.76 13.31 -10.56
CA ASN A 28 19.69 11.88 -10.29
C ASN A 28 18.26 11.42 -9.94
N LEU A 29 17.53 12.20 -9.12
CA LEU A 29 16.11 11.96 -8.84
C LEU A 29 15.29 11.87 -10.15
N VAL A 30 15.45 12.86 -11.03
CA VAL A 30 14.67 12.91 -12.28
C VAL A 30 15.08 11.80 -13.27
N HIS A 31 16.36 11.43 -13.33
CA HIS A 31 16.80 10.27 -14.12
C HIS A 31 16.20 8.97 -13.59
N THR A 32 16.19 8.76 -12.27
CA THR A 32 15.58 7.59 -11.63
C THR A 32 14.08 7.54 -11.94
N ALA A 33 13.37 8.66 -11.82
CA ALA A 33 11.96 8.78 -12.20
C ALA A 33 11.73 8.49 -13.69
N ASN A 34 12.64 8.91 -14.57
CA ASN A 34 12.53 8.65 -16.00
C ASN A 34 12.60 7.17 -16.35
N ILE A 35 13.52 6.41 -15.73
CA ILE A 35 13.55 4.96 -15.90
C ILE A 35 12.28 4.32 -15.38
N ALA A 36 11.72 4.79 -14.26
CA ALA A 36 10.43 4.31 -13.75
C ALA A 36 9.30 4.46 -14.79
N THR A 37 9.25 5.60 -15.51
CA THR A 37 8.22 5.83 -16.53
C THR A 37 8.32 4.92 -17.75
N ASP A 38 9.52 4.39 -18.06
CA ASP A 38 9.69 3.40 -19.12
C ASP A 38 8.99 2.06 -18.78
N HIS A 39 8.63 1.86 -17.51
CA HIS A 39 7.88 0.73 -16.98
C HIS A 39 6.42 1.07 -16.61
N HIS A 40 5.81 2.03 -17.32
CA HIS A 40 4.39 2.43 -17.16
C HIS A 40 4.02 3.07 -15.81
N ILE A 41 4.99 3.59 -15.06
CA ILE A 41 4.75 4.46 -13.90
C ILE A 41 4.38 5.87 -14.40
N ASN A 42 3.46 6.54 -13.70
CA ASN A 42 3.08 7.92 -14.00
C ASN A 42 4.28 8.86 -13.91
N ASN A 43 4.28 9.89 -14.76
CA ASN A 43 5.36 10.86 -14.81
C ASN A 43 5.12 12.08 -13.92
N ALA A 44 3.94 12.25 -13.31
CA ALA A 44 3.74 13.34 -12.36
C ALA A 44 4.31 12.93 -10.99
N ILE A 45 5.19 13.76 -10.43
CA ILE A 45 5.68 13.55 -9.06
C ILE A 45 4.75 14.27 -8.09
N ILE A 46 4.30 13.53 -7.09
CA ILE A 46 3.54 14.03 -5.95
C ILE A 46 4.53 14.56 -4.90
N VAL A 47 4.31 15.78 -4.43
CA VAL A 47 5.22 16.50 -3.53
C VAL A 47 4.51 17.08 -2.31
N HIS A 48 5.26 17.29 -1.22
CA HIS A 48 4.75 17.95 -0.02
C HIS A 48 4.44 19.45 -0.25
N SER A 49 3.67 20.06 0.65
CA SER A 49 3.15 21.42 0.49
C SER A 49 4.21 22.52 0.45
N GLN A 50 5.38 22.30 1.05
CA GLN A 50 6.51 23.24 1.10
C GLN A 50 7.60 22.94 0.07
N PHE A 51 7.26 22.18 -0.99
CA PHE A 51 8.23 21.68 -1.95
C PHE A 51 9.09 22.80 -2.56
N TYR A 52 8.47 23.91 -3.00
CA TYR A 52 9.20 24.98 -3.67
C TYR A 52 10.14 25.76 -2.73
N GLU A 53 9.73 25.96 -1.47
CA GLU A 53 10.47 26.68 -0.45
C GLU A 53 11.62 25.87 0.15
N THR A 54 11.63 24.55 -0.05
CA THR A 54 12.63 23.66 0.53
C THR A 54 14.04 24.02 0.03
N GLU A 55 14.91 24.35 0.97
CA GLU A 55 16.32 24.68 0.71
C GLU A 55 17.12 23.40 0.45
N ILE A 56 17.70 23.28 -0.73
CA ILE A 56 18.46 22.08 -1.15
C ILE A 56 19.98 22.31 -1.17
N ALA A 57 20.42 23.55 -1.04
CA ALA A 57 21.77 23.98 -0.69
C ALA A 57 21.73 25.41 -0.13
N PRO A 58 22.79 25.90 0.54
CA PRO A 58 22.83 27.25 1.10
C PRO A 58 22.42 28.34 0.10
N GLY A 59 21.28 29.00 0.34
CA GLY A 59 20.72 30.04 -0.51
C GLY A 59 20.18 29.54 -1.85
N TYR A 60 19.83 28.25 -1.96
CA TYR A 60 19.37 27.62 -3.19
C TYR A 60 18.22 26.64 -2.90
N SER A 61 17.02 27.06 -3.24
CA SER A 61 15.77 26.30 -3.05
C SER A 61 15.43 25.40 -4.23
N VAL A 62 14.44 24.53 -4.07
CA VAL A 62 13.81 23.79 -5.17
C VAL A 62 13.28 24.75 -6.23
N TYR A 63 12.66 25.86 -5.84
CA TYR A 63 12.21 26.90 -6.78
C TYR A 63 13.38 27.43 -7.61
N ASP A 64 14.50 27.76 -6.97
CA ASP A 64 15.69 28.25 -7.67
C ASP A 64 16.25 27.21 -8.65
N TRP A 65 16.15 25.92 -8.31
CA TRP A 65 16.56 24.83 -9.19
C TRP A 65 15.67 24.65 -10.41
N LEU A 66 14.35 24.68 -10.24
CA LEU A 66 13.41 24.55 -11.36
C LEU A 66 13.59 25.65 -12.43
N PHE A 67 14.06 26.83 -12.00
CA PHE A 67 14.30 27.98 -12.87
C PHE A 67 15.79 28.31 -13.07
N ASP A 68 16.70 27.36 -12.79
CA ASP A 68 18.14 27.60 -12.89
C ASP A 68 18.59 27.75 -14.35
N ASN A 69 19.10 28.93 -14.68
CA ASN A 69 19.57 29.25 -16.03
C ASN A 69 20.87 28.53 -16.43
N GLU A 70 21.55 27.88 -15.48
CA GLU A 70 22.72 27.06 -15.75
C GLU A 70 22.38 25.65 -16.23
N LEU A 71 21.12 25.22 -16.13
CA LEU A 71 20.66 23.93 -16.66
C LEU A 71 20.64 23.96 -18.19
N SER A 72 21.12 22.88 -18.81
CA SER A 72 21.05 22.66 -20.24
C SER A 72 19.59 22.50 -20.73
N PRO A 73 19.33 22.70 -22.04
CA PRO A 73 17.98 22.50 -22.60
C PRO A 73 17.41 21.10 -22.34
N ASP A 74 18.24 20.06 -22.45
CA ASP A 74 17.82 18.66 -22.25
C ASP A 74 17.45 18.39 -20.79
N GLU A 75 18.23 18.92 -19.83
CA GLU A 75 17.93 18.82 -18.40
C GLU A 75 16.60 19.52 -18.06
N ARG A 76 16.37 20.73 -18.61
CA ARG A 76 15.11 21.46 -18.38
C ARG A 76 13.91 20.73 -18.97
N GLN A 77 14.06 20.16 -20.17
CA GLN A 77 13.01 19.36 -20.78
C GLN A 77 12.67 18.15 -19.91
N LEU A 78 13.70 17.47 -19.41
CA LEU A 78 13.54 16.31 -18.55
C LEU A 78 12.86 16.69 -17.22
N ILE A 79 13.29 17.77 -16.56
CA ILE A 79 12.64 18.29 -15.34
C ILE A 79 11.17 18.65 -15.62
N GLY A 80 10.91 19.33 -16.74
CA GLY A 80 9.55 19.71 -17.15
C GLY A 80 8.61 18.52 -17.33
N LYS A 81 9.12 17.34 -17.73
CA LYS A 81 8.32 16.11 -17.83
C LYS A 81 7.65 15.72 -16.50
N PHE A 82 8.29 16.05 -15.37
CA PHE A 82 7.85 15.62 -14.03
C PHE A 82 7.20 16.73 -13.20
N PHE A 83 7.64 17.98 -13.38
CA PHE A 83 7.26 19.10 -12.51
C PHE A 83 6.40 20.18 -13.20
N THR A 84 5.87 19.93 -14.39
CA THR A 84 4.90 20.86 -15.03
C THR A 84 3.47 20.63 -14.52
N ASN A 85 3.13 19.38 -14.20
CA ASN A 85 1.81 18.96 -13.71
C ASN A 85 1.97 18.20 -12.38
N GLN A 86 2.85 18.69 -11.49
CA GLN A 86 3.00 18.08 -10.17
C GLN A 86 1.69 18.17 -9.38
N PHE A 87 1.49 17.21 -8.48
CA PHE A 87 0.38 17.23 -7.53
C PHE A 87 0.93 17.46 -6.13
N PHE A 88 0.22 18.27 -5.35
CA PHE A 88 0.52 18.39 -3.92
C PHE A 88 -0.26 17.33 -3.14
N LEU A 89 0.36 16.82 -2.07
CA LEU A 89 -0.30 15.91 -1.13
C LEU A 89 -1.67 16.44 -0.66
N ASP A 90 -1.75 17.75 -0.43
CA ASP A 90 -2.97 18.41 0.07
C ASP A 90 -4.07 18.56 -1.00
N ASP A 91 -3.72 18.44 -2.29
CA ASP A 91 -4.67 18.54 -3.40
C ASP A 91 -5.37 17.20 -3.70
N TRP A 92 -4.95 16.11 -3.05
CA TRP A 92 -5.54 14.80 -3.27
C TRP A 92 -6.99 14.75 -2.80
N GLN A 93 -7.91 14.40 -3.72
CA GLN A 93 -9.35 14.52 -3.50
C GLN A 93 -10.02 13.21 -3.06
N ASP A 94 -9.29 12.09 -3.04
CA ASP A 94 -9.86 10.82 -2.56
C ASP A 94 -10.14 10.93 -1.05
N PRO A 95 -11.42 10.86 -0.62
CA PRO A 95 -11.77 11.03 0.77
C PRO A 95 -11.18 9.96 1.68
N GLU A 96 -11.07 8.70 1.22
CA GLU A 96 -10.51 7.62 2.04
C GLU A 96 -9.01 7.84 2.28
N ILE A 97 -8.26 8.20 1.24
CA ILE A 97 -6.83 8.55 1.37
C ILE A 97 -6.65 9.76 2.29
N LYS A 98 -7.51 10.76 2.15
CA LYS A 98 -7.43 11.99 2.92
C LYS A 98 -7.70 11.76 4.39
N ASP A 99 -8.73 10.99 4.73
CA ASP A 99 -9.07 10.67 6.11
C ASP A 99 -7.98 9.82 6.75
N GLU A 100 -7.46 8.81 6.05
CA GLU A 100 -6.35 7.98 6.53
C GLU A 100 -5.05 8.78 6.74
N ARG A 101 -4.73 9.71 5.83
CA ARG A 101 -3.58 10.61 5.99
C ARG A 101 -3.73 11.52 7.21
N LEU A 102 -4.94 12.00 7.49
CA LEU A 102 -5.21 12.85 8.66
C LEU A 102 -5.25 12.06 9.98
N GLY A 103 -5.59 10.76 9.90
CA GLY A 103 -5.69 9.86 11.05
C GLY A 103 -4.43 9.06 11.37
N SER A 104 -3.41 9.11 10.51
CA SER A 104 -2.16 8.34 10.64
C SER A 104 -0.92 9.22 10.52
N ASP A 105 0.02 9.05 11.46
CA ASP A 105 1.38 9.58 11.37
C ASP A 105 2.36 8.48 10.96
N PHE A 106 3.36 8.84 10.17
CA PHE A 106 4.40 7.93 9.70
C PHE A 106 5.77 8.45 10.11
N PHE A 107 6.62 7.59 10.68
CA PHE A 107 7.95 7.96 11.15
C PHE A 107 9.02 7.02 10.59
N TYR A 108 10.13 7.60 10.14
CA TYR A 108 11.34 6.85 9.80
C TYR A 108 12.30 6.89 11.00
N ASN A 109 12.81 5.74 11.48
CA ASN A 109 13.84 5.64 12.52
C ASN A 109 13.74 6.58 13.75
N GLU A 110 12.61 6.57 14.46
CA GLU A 110 12.36 7.43 15.64
C GLU A 110 12.59 8.95 15.40
N GLU A 111 12.64 9.39 14.14
CA GLU A 111 12.78 10.80 13.79
C GLU A 111 11.59 11.60 14.34
N PRO A 112 11.81 12.83 14.82
CA PRO A 112 10.75 13.65 15.40
C PRO A 112 9.79 14.22 14.36
N ALA A 113 10.22 14.31 13.09
CA ALA A 113 9.40 14.81 12.00
C ALA A 113 8.69 13.64 11.30
N PRO A 114 7.38 13.77 10.97
CA PRO A 114 6.68 12.80 10.15
C PRO A 114 7.33 12.67 8.75
N ALA A 115 7.31 11.46 8.22
CA ALA A 115 7.70 11.13 6.86
C ALA A 115 6.46 11.21 5.95
N GLU A 116 6.05 12.42 5.59
CA GLU A 116 4.79 12.68 4.86
C GLU A 116 4.77 12.01 3.49
N GLY A 117 5.83 12.17 2.69
CA GLY A 117 5.91 11.60 1.36
C GLY A 117 6.01 10.08 1.37
N LEU A 118 6.79 9.51 2.30
CA LEU A 118 6.88 8.05 2.45
C LEU A 118 5.56 7.45 2.96
N GLY A 119 4.91 8.10 3.92
CA GLY A 119 3.59 7.70 4.43
C GLY A 119 2.52 7.77 3.33
N PHE A 120 2.53 8.83 2.51
CA PHE A 120 1.59 8.94 1.41
C PHE A 120 1.85 7.91 0.30
N ALA A 121 3.11 7.61 0.00
CA ALA A 121 3.46 6.54 -0.93
C ALA A 121 2.96 5.17 -0.44
N PHE A 122 3.02 4.92 0.87
CA PHE A 122 2.42 3.72 1.48
C PHE A 122 0.91 3.69 1.27
N LEU A 123 0.22 4.78 1.61
CA LEU A 123 -1.25 4.87 1.49
C LEU A 123 -1.74 4.69 0.03
N LEU A 124 -0.97 5.14 -0.96
CA LEU A 124 -1.32 4.97 -2.38
C LEU A 124 -0.83 3.65 -2.99
N GLY A 125 -0.03 2.86 -2.28
CA GLY A 125 0.67 1.72 -2.88
C GLY A 125 1.55 2.14 -4.07
N SER A 126 2.21 3.30 -3.95
CA SER A 126 2.98 4.01 -4.97
C SER A 126 4.49 3.89 -4.76
N LEU A 127 5.28 4.37 -5.73
CA LEU A 127 6.74 4.36 -5.65
C LEU A 127 7.25 5.64 -4.98
N ALA A 128 7.88 5.51 -3.82
CA ALA A 128 8.59 6.62 -3.19
C ALA A 128 9.94 6.89 -3.88
N LEU A 129 10.28 8.16 -4.06
CA LEU A 129 11.54 8.60 -4.65
C LEU A 129 12.33 9.46 -3.67
N SER A 130 13.62 9.17 -3.50
CA SER A 130 14.54 10.02 -2.74
C SER A 130 15.57 10.68 -3.64
N VAL A 131 15.98 11.88 -3.27
CA VAL A 131 17.20 12.50 -3.79
C VAL A 131 18.40 11.74 -3.25
N ARG A 132 19.27 11.31 -4.16
CA ARG A 132 20.56 10.71 -3.81
C ARG A 132 21.58 11.80 -3.55
N SER A 133 21.92 11.99 -2.28
CA SER A 133 22.96 12.92 -1.84
C SER A 133 24.36 12.44 -2.25
N GLU A 134 25.35 13.34 -2.18
CA GLU A 134 26.77 13.03 -2.35
C GLU A 134 27.55 13.51 -1.12
N PRO A 135 28.14 12.61 -0.32
CA PRO A 135 28.11 11.14 -0.48
C PRO A 135 26.70 10.55 -0.26
N PRO A 136 26.41 9.35 -0.79
CA PRO A 136 25.10 8.71 -0.63
C PRO A 136 24.70 8.54 0.83
N ASP A 137 23.48 8.93 1.15
CA ASP A 137 22.86 8.71 2.45
C ASP A 137 22.43 7.24 2.59
N PRO A 138 23.00 6.48 3.55
CA PRO A 138 22.65 5.08 3.76
C PRO A 138 21.15 4.86 4.05
N ARG A 139 20.44 5.89 4.54
CA ARG A 139 18.99 5.83 4.78
C ARG A 139 18.22 5.51 3.51
N TRP A 140 18.70 5.97 2.34
CA TRP A 140 17.98 5.90 1.07
C TRP A 140 18.63 4.93 0.07
N GLU A 141 19.63 4.13 0.47
CA GLU A 141 20.33 3.18 -0.41
C GLU A 141 19.68 1.77 -0.39
N SER A 142 18.36 1.70 -0.21
CA SER A 142 17.55 0.48 -0.25
C SER A 142 16.33 0.65 -1.17
N SER A 143 15.86 -0.42 -1.81
CA SER A 143 14.63 -0.45 -2.61
C SER A 143 13.34 -0.60 -1.78
N SER A 144 13.48 -0.79 -0.46
CA SER A 144 12.39 -0.84 0.52
C SER A 144 12.77 -0.07 1.77
N ILE A 145 11.83 0.72 2.31
CA ILE A 145 12.00 1.53 3.52
C ILE A 145 10.98 1.11 4.57
N THR A 146 11.45 0.79 5.77
CA THR A 146 10.57 0.53 6.93
C THR A 146 10.16 1.83 7.59
N LEU A 147 8.87 2.00 7.85
CA LEU A 147 8.31 3.09 8.65
C LEU A 147 7.58 2.54 9.88
N LYS A 148 7.46 3.36 10.91
CA LYS A 148 6.50 3.17 11.99
C LYS A 148 5.25 3.99 11.67
N ARG A 149 4.12 3.32 11.45
CA ARG A 149 2.80 3.97 11.38
C ARG A 149 2.21 4.07 12.78
N ILE A 150 1.62 5.20 13.11
CA ILE A 150 0.89 5.43 14.36
C ILE A 150 -0.48 6.00 13.99
N TRP A 151 -1.56 5.45 14.54
CA TRP A 151 -2.93 5.91 14.25
C TRP A 151 -3.85 5.70 15.45
N ILE A 152 -5.03 6.31 15.43
CA ILE A 152 -6.09 6.10 16.42
C ILE A 152 -7.23 5.34 15.74
N ASP A 153 -7.73 4.29 16.39
CA ASP A 153 -8.87 3.52 15.89
C ASP A 153 -10.16 4.10 16.47
N GLU A 154 -10.90 4.88 15.67
CA GLU A 154 -12.13 5.55 16.13
C GLU A 154 -13.27 4.57 16.47
N ASP A 155 -13.20 3.33 15.99
CA ASP A 155 -14.18 2.28 16.27
C ASP A 155 -13.85 1.48 17.56
N ASP A 156 -12.71 1.74 18.21
CA ASP A 156 -12.30 1.09 19.45
C ASP A 156 -12.85 1.87 20.67
N GLU A 157 -14.13 1.63 21.01
CA GLU A 157 -14.85 2.34 22.07
C GLU A 157 -14.17 2.30 23.46
N ASP A 158 -13.24 1.37 23.68
CA ASP A 158 -12.57 1.14 24.97
C ASP A 158 -11.09 1.58 25.02
N ASP A 159 -10.47 1.99 23.90
CA ASP A 159 -9.07 2.41 23.93
C ASP A 159 -8.69 3.48 22.88
N ASN A 160 -8.78 4.76 23.26
CA ASN A 160 -8.19 5.91 22.54
C ASN A 160 -6.64 5.90 22.54
N ASN A 161 -6.00 4.78 22.89
CA ASN A 161 -4.54 4.66 22.80
C ASN A 161 -4.10 4.58 21.33
N PRO A 162 -3.04 5.33 20.96
CA PRO A 162 -2.45 5.21 19.64
C PRO A 162 -1.99 3.78 19.38
N LYS A 163 -2.46 3.19 18.28
CA LYS A 163 -1.95 1.93 17.73
C LYS A 163 -0.69 2.23 16.92
N SER A 164 0.18 1.23 16.81
CA SER A 164 1.37 1.37 15.98
C SER A 164 1.79 0.05 15.36
N GLU A 165 2.32 0.11 14.15
CA GLU A 165 2.87 -1.04 13.43
C GLU A 165 4.07 -0.62 12.58
N GLU A 166 4.87 -1.61 12.17
CA GLU A 166 5.90 -1.42 11.15
C GLU A 166 5.33 -1.70 9.77
N VAL A 167 5.49 -0.75 8.84
CA VAL A 167 5.06 -0.86 7.45
C VAL A 167 6.25 -0.74 6.51
N GLN A 168 6.14 -1.35 5.32
CA GLN A 168 7.16 -1.29 4.27
C GLN A 168 6.69 -0.42 3.11
N VAL A 169 7.57 0.45 2.62
CA VAL A 169 7.32 1.33 1.48
C VAL A 169 8.32 1.04 0.38
N VAL A 170 7.80 0.82 -0.82
CA VAL A 170 8.61 0.63 -2.03
C VAL A 170 9.27 1.94 -2.41
N HIS A 171 10.58 1.90 -2.63
CA HIS A 171 11.40 3.11 -2.68
C HIS A 171 12.50 3.03 -3.74
N ALA A 172 12.86 4.16 -4.35
CA ALA A 172 14.04 4.27 -5.19
C ALA A 172 14.77 5.62 -5.02
N SER A 173 16.09 5.57 -4.93
CA SER A 173 16.97 6.75 -4.98
C SER A 173 17.92 6.72 -6.18
N LYS A 174 18.00 5.57 -6.87
CA LYS A 174 18.89 5.34 -8.01
C LYS A 174 18.25 4.34 -8.98
N VAL A 175 18.75 4.34 -10.21
CA VAL A 175 18.26 3.50 -11.30
C VAL A 175 18.31 2.00 -10.95
N GLU A 176 19.31 1.57 -10.20
CA GLU A 176 19.47 0.18 -9.78
C GLU A 176 18.28 -0.29 -8.91
N HIS A 177 17.72 0.58 -8.06
CA HIS A 177 16.51 0.23 -7.30
C HIS A 177 15.31 0.03 -8.22
N ILE A 178 15.16 0.83 -9.28
CA ILE A 178 14.07 0.64 -10.25
C ILE A 178 14.20 -0.73 -10.94
N GLN A 179 15.42 -1.13 -11.29
CA GLN A 179 15.68 -2.44 -11.90
C GLN A 179 15.30 -3.60 -10.97
N GLU A 180 15.61 -3.48 -9.67
CA GLU A 180 15.18 -4.45 -8.65
C GLU A 180 13.66 -4.52 -8.51
N LEU A 181 12.97 -3.40 -8.73
CA LEU A 181 11.53 -3.26 -8.57
C LEU A 181 10.71 -3.63 -9.81
N ILE A 182 11.32 -3.93 -10.96
CA ILE A 182 10.59 -4.32 -12.19
C ILE A 182 9.56 -5.44 -11.91
N PRO A 183 9.88 -6.54 -11.20
CA PRO A 183 8.88 -7.57 -10.91
C PRO A 183 7.69 -7.05 -10.11
N TRP A 184 7.94 -6.15 -9.13
CA TRP A 184 6.87 -5.52 -8.35
C TRP A 184 6.00 -4.60 -9.22
N ILE A 185 6.62 -3.82 -10.11
CA ILE A 185 5.90 -2.94 -11.05
C ILE A 185 5.01 -3.77 -11.98
N GLU A 186 5.56 -4.83 -12.57
CA GLU A 186 4.83 -5.73 -13.47
C GLU A 186 3.64 -6.41 -12.75
N GLU A 187 3.86 -6.92 -11.54
CA GLU A 187 2.80 -7.51 -10.71
C GLU A 187 1.72 -6.48 -10.38
N ARG A 188 2.11 -5.27 -9.99
CA ARG A 188 1.18 -4.19 -9.62
C ARG A 188 0.31 -3.76 -10.80
N ILE A 189 0.90 -3.64 -12.00
CA ILE A 189 0.15 -3.33 -13.22
C ILE A 189 -0.86 -4.45 -13.53
N GLN A 190 -0.42 -5.71 -13.50
CA GLN A 190 -1.26 -6.87 -13.81
C GLN A 190 -2.42 -7.02 -12.82
N THR A 191 -2.16 -6.78 -11.54
CA THR A 191 -3.15 -6.92 -10.46
C THR A 191 -3.98 -5.67 -10.22
N SER A 192 -3.69 -4.58 -10.93
CA SER A 192 -4.41 -3.33 -10.75
C SER A 192 -5.89 -3.46 -11.12
N VAL A 193 -6.77 -3.02 -10.21
CA VAL A 193 -8.21 -2.97 -10.42
C VAL A 193 -8.74 -1.58 -10.07
N ARG A 194 -9.78 -1.16 -10.77
CA ARG A 194 -10.30 0.21 -10.68
C ARG A 194 -11.27 0.43 -9.53
N ASP A 195 -12.05 -0.59 -9.19
CA ASP A 195 -13.01 -0.58 -8.09
C ASP A 195 -13.36 -2.03 -7.72
N GLY A 196 -14.19 -2.23 -6.70
CA GLY A 196 -14.60 -3.58 -6.32
C GLY A 196 -15.50 -4.27 -7.35
N LYS A 197 -16.09 -3.55 -8.32
CA LYS A 197 -16.81 -4.18 -9.44
C LYS A 197 -15.82 -4.80 -10.42
N ASP A 198 -14.78 -4.08 -10.81
CA ASP A 198 -13.68 -4.57 -11.66
C ASP A 198 -12.99 -5.77 -11.00
N LEU A 199 -12.71 -5.68 -9.69
CA LEU A 199 -12.18 -6.80 -8.90
C LEU A 199 -13.08 -8.05 -8.98
N TRP A 200 -14.39 -7.88 -8.83
CA TRP A 200 -15.33 -9.01 -8.93
C TRP A 200 -15.37 -9.63 -10.33
N GLU A 201 -15.27 -8.81 -11.38
CA GLU A 201 -15.26 -9.25 -12.77
C GLU A 201 -13.97 -10.01 -13.12
N ARG A 202 -12.82 -9.57 -12.58
CA ARG A 202 -11.50 -10.17 -12.83
C ARG A 202 -11.05 -11.21 -11.80
N LYS A 203 -11.85 -11.52 -10.77
CA LYS A 203 -11.45 -12.42 -9.66
C LYS A 203 -10.89 -13.78 -10.09
N GLU A 204 -11.39 -14.36 -11.18
CA GLU A 204 -10.92 -15.67 -11.69
C GLU A 204 -9.57 -15.57 -12.39
N GLU A 205 -9.29 -14.43 -13.03
CA GLU A 205 -8.01 -14.10 -13.64
C GLU A 205 -6.96 -13.83 -12.56
N LEU A 206 -7.32 -13.00 -11.57
CA LEU A 206 -6.43 -12.53 -10.51
C LEU A 206 -6.16 -13.59 -9.44
N PHE A 207 -7.17 -14.39 -9.09
CA PHE A 207 -7.10 -15.35 -7.99
C PHE A 207 -7.56 -16.75 -8.41
N PRO A 208 -6.86 -17.42 -9.34
CA PRO A 208 -7.30 -18.69 -9.91
C PRO A 208 -7.40 -19.84 -8.90
N ASN A 209 -6.86 -19.70 -7.69
CA ASN A 209 -6.97 -20.69 -6.61
C ASN A 209 -8.02 -20.32 -5.55
N LEU A 210 -8.61 -19.13 -5.62
CA LEU A 210 -9.67 -18.68 -4.73
C LEU A 210 -11.03 -18.77 -5.42
N GLU A 211 -11.98 -19.40 -4.75
CA GLU A 211 -13.38 -19.40 -5.14
C GLU A 211 -14.15 -18.38 -4.29
N PHE A 212 -15.18 -17.74 -4.82
CA PHE A 212 -15.90 -16.68 -4.10
C PHE A 212 -17.38 -17.01 -3.98
N CYS A 213 -17.92 -16.92 -2.77
CA CYS A 213 -19.36 -17.00 -2.55
C CYS A 213 -20.07 -15.80 -3.21
N GLU A 214 -21.26 -16.01 -3.77
CA GLU A 214 -22.02 -14.97 -4.50
C GLU A 214 -22.30 -13.71 -3.67
N LYS A 215 -22.45 -13.86 -2.35
CA LYS A 215 -22.63 -12.74 -1.41
C LYS A 215 -21.49 -11.72 -1.50
N VAL A 216 -20.27 -12.17 -1.77
CA VAL A 216 -19.08 -11.31 -1.87
C VAL A 216 -19.21 -10.31 -3.02
N SER A 217 -19.93 -10.63 -4.10
CA SER A 217 -20.19 -9.69 -5.20
C SER A 217 -20.84 -8.40 -4.69
N LYS A 218 -21.87 -8.52 -3.84
CA LYS A 218 -22.59 -7.37 -3.29
C LYS A 218 -21.75 -6.57 -2.29
N GLN A 219 -20.74 -7.19 -1.70
CA GLN A 219 -19.84 -6.54 -0.76
C GLN A 219 -18.78 -5.74 -1.52
N LEU A 220 -18.13 -6.35 -2.50
CA LEU A 220 -17.13 -5.68 -3.32
C LEU A 220 -17.72 -4.54 -4.14
N ARG A 221 -18.96 -4.64 -4.63
CA ARG A 221 -19.62 -3.51 -5.34
C ARG A 221 -19.78 -2.22 -4.51
N LYS A 222 -19.61 -2.30 -3.19
CA LYS A 222 -19.63 -1.13 -2.28
C LYS A 222 -18.23 -0.58 -1.99
N VAL A 223 -17.19 -1.28 -2.44
CA VAL A 223 -15.80 -0.89 -2.28
C VAL A 223 -15.43 -0.05 -3.50
N HIS A 224 -15.18 1.24 -3.25
CA HIS A 224 -14.67 2.15 -4.25
C HIS A 224 -13.16 2.02 -4.37
N TYR A 225 -12.58 2.69 -5.37
CA TYR A 225 -11.14 2.90 -5.40
C TYR A 225 -10.68 3.58 -4.11
N GLY A 226 -9.50 3.20 -3.61
CA GLY A 226 -8.91 3.73 -2.38
C GLY A 226 -8.14 2.66 -1.61
N ILE A 227 -7.48 3.05 -0.51
CA ILE A 227 -6.68 2.18 0.37
C ILE A 227 -7.42 0.87 0.67
N LYS A 228 -8.70 0.97 1.04
CA LYS A 228 -9.51 -0.18 1.41
C LYS A 228 -9.56 -1.26 0.34
N LEU A 229 -9.66 -0.86 -0.93
CA LEU A 229 -9.63 -1.80 -2.05
C LEU A 229 -8.25 -2.45 -2.20
N GLU A 230 -7.19 -1.67 -2.06
CA GLU A 230 -5.81 -2.15 -2.12
C GLU A 230 -5.50 -3.15 -1.02
N SER A 231 -5.87 -2.85 0.22
CA SER A 231 -5.68 -3.75 1.35
C SER A 231 -6.49 -5.04 1.18
N ILE A 232 -7.69 -4.98 0.59
CA ILE A 232 -8.45 -6.20 0.22
C ILE A 232 -7.69 -7.02 -0.83
N ILE A 233 -7.20 -6.40 -1.89
CA ILE A 233 -6.47 -7.10 -2.96
C ILE A 233 -5.20 -7.73 -2.40
N GLN A 234 -4.45 -7.00 -1.60
CA GLN A 234 -3.22 -7.47 -0.97
C GLN A 234 -3.49 -8.73 -0.14
N ARG A 235 -4.52 -8.70 0.71
CA ARG A 235 -4.93 -9.87 1.50
C ARG A 235 -5.41 -11.05 0.65
N LEU A 236 -6.05 -10.79 -0.49
CA LEU A 236 -6.43 -11.85 -1.44
C LEU A 236 -5.21 -12.42 -2.17
N LEU A 237 -4.22 -11.60 -2.52
CA LEU A 237 -2.96 -12.05 -3.12
C LEU A 237 -2.18 -12.93 -2.15
N GLU A 238 -2.09 -12.56 -0.86
CA GLU A 238 -1.48 -13.40 0.18
C GLU A 238 -2.13 -14.79 0.27
N LEU A 239 -3.47 -14.86 0.26
CA LEU A 239 -4.19 -16.14 0.25
C LEU A 239 -3.97 -16.93 -1.06
N GLN A 240 -3.96 -16.23 -2.20
CA GLN A 240 -3.71 -16.82 -3.51
C GLN A 240 -2.30 -17.42 -3.59
N ASP A 241 -1.28 -16.72 -3.11
CA ASP A 241 0.11 -17.16 -3.10
C ASP A 241 0.34 -18.32 -2.15
N TYR A 242 -0.28 -18.29 -0.96
CA TYR A 242 -0.32 -19.45 -0.09
C TYR A 242 -0.91 -20.68 -0.81
N CYS A 243 -2.01 -20.50 -1.54
CA CYS A 243 -2.61 -21.60 -2.30
C CYS A 243 -1.69 -22.12 -3.43
N LYS A 244 -0.81 -21.27 -4.00
CA LYS A 244 0.20 -21.72 -4.97
C LYS A 244 1.21 -22.66 -4.34
N THR A 245 1.58 -22.51 -3.07
CA THR A 245 2.58 -23.37 -2.39
C THR A 245 1.97 -24.52 -1.58
N TRP A 246 0.71 -24.39 -1.15
CA TRP A 246 -0.01 -25.44 -0.42
C TRP A 246 -0.41 -26.61 -1.31
N LYS A 247 0.40 -27.68 -1.32
CA LYS A 247 0.17 -28.88 -2.16
C LYS A 247 -0.35 -30.11 -1.42
N SER A 248 -0.28 -30.14 -0.10
CA SER A 248 -0.66 -31.30 0.70
C SER A 248 -0.96 -30.94 2.15
N GLY A 249 -1.68 -31.82 2.85
CA GLY A 249 -2.04 -31.62 4.25
C GLY A 249 -3.14 -30.59 4.44
N LYS A 250 -3.48 -30.32 5.69
CA LYS A 250 -4.47 -29.30 6.07
C LYS A 250 -3.87 -27.90 6.01
N PHE A 251 -4.74 -26.90 5.90
CA PHE A 251 -4.33 -25.51 6.07
C PHE A 251 -3.58 -25.31 7.40
N SER A 252 -2.50 -24.53 7.35
CA SER A 252 -1.66 -24.26 8.51
C SER A 252 -1.17 -22.82 8.50
N THR A 253 -1.35 -22.14 9.64
CA THR A 253 -0.82 -20.80 9.86
C THR A 253 0.66 -20.78 10.29
N LYS A 254 1.28 -21.96 10.41
CA LYS A 254 2.66 -22.12 10.89
C LYS A 254 3.68 -22.26 9.76
N SER A 255 3.24 -22.35 8.52
CA SER A 255 4.15 -22.39 7.38
C SER A 255 4.74 -21.01 7.14
N ARG A 256 5.97 -20.98 6.60
CA ARG A 256 6.67 -19.75 6.24
C ARG A 256 5.86 -18.84 5.31
N ASP A 257 5.05 -19.43 4.42
CA ASP A 257 4.26 -18.69 3.43
C ASP A 257 2.83 -18.37 3.91
N SER A 258 2.52 -18.61 5.20
CA SER A 258 1.18 -18.36 5.75
C SER A 258 0.80 -16.88 5.64
N PRO A 259 -0.48 -16.55 5.35
CA PRO A 259 -1.01 -15.22 5.61
C PRO A 259 -0.80 -14.90 7.10
N GLY A 260 0.00 -13.88 7.39
CA GLY A 260 0.64 -13.68 8.70
C GLY A 260 -0.32 -13.44 9.86
N ASP A 261 -1.56 -13.06 9.59
CA ASP A 261 -2.56 -12.67 10.57
C ASP A 261 -3.83 -13.56 10.56
N ALA A 262 -3.79 -14.71 9.88
CA ALA A 262 -4.92 -15.63 9.81
C ALA A 262 -5.28 -16.22 11.19
N ARG A 263 -6.53 -16.05 11.60
CA ARG A 263 -7.07 -16.47 12.90
C ARG A 263 -8.39 -17.20 12.76
N GLN A 264 -8.71 -18.02 13.75
CA GLN A 264 -10.03 -18.64 13.88
C GLN A 264 -10.94 -17.80 14.78
N GLU A 265 -12.22 -17.80 14.44
CA GLU A 265 -13.29 -17.39 15.33
C GLU A 265 -13.29 -18.22 16.62
N SER A 266 -13.66 -17.59 17.74
CA SER A 266 -13.70 -18.27 19.03
C SER A 266 -14.85 -19.29 19.10
N ASP A 267 -14.65 -20.38 19.84
CA ASP A 267 -15.69 -21.39 20.08
C ASP A 267 -16.93 -20.77 20.74
N GLN A 268 -16.75 -19.75 21.57
CA GLN A 268 -17.85 -19.03 22.21
C GLN A 268 -18.72 -18.31 21.18
N THR A 269 -18.12 -17.62 20.20
CA THR A 269 -18.83 -16.95 19.11
C THR A 269 -19.53 -17.97 18.19
N LEU A 270 -18.83 -19.04 17.81
CA LEU A 270 -19.35 -20.05 16.88
C LEU A 270 -20.53 -20.83 17.46
N ASN A 271 -20.49 -21.15 18.76
CA ASN A 271 -21.57 -21.88 19.44
C ASN A 271 -22.75 -20.97 19.86
N HIS A 272 -22.62 -19.65 19.70
CA HIS A 272 -23.67 -18.72 20.09
C HIS A 272 -24.79 -18.65 19.04
N LYS A 273 -26.05 -18.84 19.48
CA LYS A 273 -27.24 -18.93 18.59
C LYS A 273 -27.44 -17.71 17.67
N LYS A 274 -27.01 -16.52 18.09
CA LYS A 274 -27.12 -15.27 17.30
C LYS A 274 -25.93 -15.04 16.37
N TYR A 275 -24.73 -15.50 16.74
CA TYR A 275 -23.48 -15.06 16.11
C TYR A 275 -22.85 -16.15 15.24
N GLY A 276 -22.94 -17.43 15.64
CA GLY A 276 -22.51 -18.57 14.83
C GLY A 276 -23.14 -18.59 13.43
N PRO A 277 -24.48 -18.45 13.29
CA PRO A 277 -25.12 -18.44 11.98
C PRO A 277 -24.64 -17.34 11.02
N LYS A 278 -24.03 -16.25 11.53
CA LYS A 278 -23.48 -15.19 10.68
C LYS A 278 -22.20 -15.62 9.93
N ARG A 279 -21.56 -16.72 10.35
CA ARG A 279 -20.36 -17.30 9.73
C ARG A 279 -20.71 -18.44 8.77
N ILE A 280 -22.00 -18.70 8.56
CA ILE A 280 -22.46 -19.71 7.60
C ILE A 280 -22.71 -19.01 6.27
N PHE A 281 -22.00 -19.44 5.23
CA PHE A 281 -22.16 -18.91 3.89
C PHE A 281 -22.43 -20.04 2.89
N ARG A 282 -23.32 -19.73 1.93
CA ARG A 282 -23.62 -20.59 0.79
C ARG A 282 -22.46 -20.56 -0.19
N CYS A 283 -21.78 -21.69 -0.36
CA CYS A 283 -20.65 -21.85 -1.27
C CYS A 283 -21.09 -22.04 -2.74
N PRO A 284 -20.17 -21.88 -3.71
CA PRO A 284 -20.47 -22.03 -5.14
C PRO A 284 -21.01 -23.40 -5.55
N ASP A 285 -20.64 -24.45 -4.82
CA ASP A 285 -21.14 -25.81 -5.02
C ASP A 285 -22.56 -26.03 -4.47
N GLY A 286 -23.15 -25.02 -3.84
CA GLY A 286 -24.45 -25.12 -3.23
C GLY A 286 -24.43 -25.90 -1.92
N GLU A 287 -23.34 -25.85 -1.15
CA GLU A 287 -23.33 -26.30 0.24
C GLU A 287 -23.18 -25.10 1.19
N ASP A 288 -23.82 -25.19 2.36
CA ASP A 288 -23.64 -24.20 3.42
C ASP A 288 -22.47 -24.63 4.31
N ARG A 289 -21.46 -23.78 4.44
CA ARG A 289 -20.28 -24.06 5.27
C ARG A 289 -20.07 -22.99 6.33
N THR A 290 -19.52 -23.39 7.46
CA THR A 290 -19.09 -22.47 8.53
C THR A 290 -17.68 -22.00 8.28
N PHE A 291 -17.50 -20.70 8.09
CA PHE A 291 -16.22 -20.06 7.83
C PHE A 291 -15.63 -19.59 9.16
N THR A 292 -14.73 -20.40 9.72
CA THR A 292 -14.08 -20.10 11.00
C THR A 292 -12.83 -19.26 10.83
N TRP A 293 -12.15 -19.35 9.69
CA TRP A 293 -10.93 -18.60 9.43
C TRP A 293 -11.21 -17.19 8.90
N HIS A 294 -10.42 -16.23 9.37
CA HIS A 294 -10.42 -14.86 8.88
C HIS A 294 -9.03 -14.23 8.92
N ILE A 295 -8.80 -13.24 8.06
CA ILE A 295 -7.66 -12.31 8.10
C ILE A 295 -8.18 -10.89 8.26
N SER A 296 -7.34 -10.03 8.83
CA SER A 296 -7.66 -8.63 9.06
C SER A 296 -7.36 -7.79 7.83
N VAL A 297 -8.29 -6.90 7.55
CA VAL A 297 -8.13 -5.76 6.64
C VAL A 297 -8.20 -4.50 7.51
N GLU A 298 -7.75 -3.37 6.98
CA GLU A 298 -7.83 -2.04 7.60
C GLU A 298 -9.25 -1.67 8.05
N GLU A 299 -9.37 -0.70 8.97
CA GLU A 299 -10.64 -0.18 9.52
C GLU A 299 -11.61 -1.27 10.02
N ASN A 300 -11.10 -2.25 10.77
CA ASN A 300 -11.91 -3.35 11.32
C ASN A 300 -12.61 -4.21 10.24
N TRP A 301 -12.13 -4.22 8.99
CA TRP A 301 -12.59 -5.16 7.97
C TRP A 301 -11.94 -6.53 8.12
N ARG A 302 -12.63 -7.55 7.61
CA ARG A 302 -12.22 -8.95 7.66
C ARG A 302 -12.54 -9.64 6.34
N ILE A 303 -11.65 -10.53 5.93
CA ILE A 303 -11.92 -11.53 4.90
C ILE A 303 -12.11 -12.88 5.59
N HIS A 304 -13.32 -13.44 5.56
CA HIS A 304 -13.55 -14.80 6.02
C HIS A 304 -13.34 -15.78 4.87
N PHE A 305 -12.57 -16.83 5.14
CA PHE A 305 -12.25 -17.86 4.16
C PHE A 305 -12.41 -19.26 4.74
N PHE A 306 -12.55 -20.23 3.83
CA PHE A 306 -12.68 -21.65 4.13
C PHE A 306 -11.61 -22.41 3.32
N PRO A 307 -10.58 -22.97 3.97
CA PRO A 307 -9.61 -23.81 3.29
C PRO A 307 -10.24 -25.16 2.92
N TYR A 308 -10.12 -25.55 1.65
CA TYR A 308 -10.63 -26.83 1.19
C TYR A 308 -9.60 -27.93 1.49
N ASP A 309 -9.56 -28.42 2.74
CA ASP A 309 -8.55 -29.39 3.21
C ASP A 309 -8.49 -30.67 2.34
N GLU A 310 -9.59 -31.06 1.72
CA GLU A 310 -9.67 -32.22 0.81
C GLU A 310 -9.08 -31.94 -0.58
N LYS A 311 -8.83 -30.67 -0.92
CA LYS A 311 -8.24 -30.19 -2.18
C LYS A 311 -7.21 -29.10 -1.86
N PRO A 312 -6.02 -29.48 -1.37
CA PRO A 312 -4.95 -28.53 -1.09
C PRO A 312 -4.70 -27.56 -2.24
N GLY A 313 -4.44 -26.30 -1.90
CA GLY A 313 -4.25 -25.22 -2.86
C GLY A 313 -5.54 -24.60 -3.39
N ARG A 314 -6.66 -24.80 -2.68
CA ARG A 314 -7.95 -24.17 -2.95
C ARG A 314 -8.57 -23.61 -1.67
N MET A 315 -9.08 -22.39 -1.74
CA MET A 315 -9.83 -21.75 -0.66
C MET A 315 -11.10 -21.12 -1.20
N ILE A 316 -12.13 -21.04 -0.35
CA ILE A 316 -13.37 -20.32 -0.65
C ILE A 316 -13.39 -19.04 0.18
N ILE A 317 -13.72 -17.91 -0.41
CA ILE A 317 -13.94 -16.62 0.24
C ILE A 317 -15.44 -16.44 0.47
N GLY A 318 -15.83 -16.36 1.75
CA GLY A 318 -17.23 -16.33 2.16
C GLY A 318 -17.76 -14.93 2.45
N TYR A 319 -16.88 -14.03 2.87
CA TYR A 319 -17.25 -12.69 3.30
C TYR A 319 -16.06 -11.73 3.18
N ILE A 320 -16.31 -10.53 2.68
CA ILE A 320 -15.40 -9.38 2.74
C ILE A 320 -16.20 -8.19 3.27
N GLY A 321 -15.78 -7.58 4.37
CA GLY A 321 -16.51 -6.48 4.98
C GLY A 321 -16.09 -6.19 6.41
N ARG A 322 -16.77 -5.23 7.06
CA ARG A 322 -16.63 -4.96 8.50
C ARG A 322 -16.76 -6.22 9.35
N HIS A 323 -16.06 -6.23 10.48
CA HIS A 323 -16.08 -7.29 11.46
C HIS A 323 -17.50 -7.72 11.81
N LEU A 324 -17.73 -9.03 11.79
CA LEU A 324 -19.03 -9.61 12.07
C LEU A 324 -19.27 -9.65 13.58
N PRO A 325 -20.46 -9.25 14.07
CA PRO A 325 -20.64 -9.14 15.51
C PRO A 325 -20.40 -10.44 16.29
N THR A 326 -19.76 -10.32 17.45
CA THR A 326 -19.36 -11.44 18.32
C THR A 326 -20.06 -11.37 19.68
N VAL A 327 -19.79 -12.37 20.54
CA VAL A 327 -20.28 -12.41 21.93
C VAL A 327 -19.65 -11.36 22.84
N THR A 328 -18.49 -10.81 22.45
CA THR A 328 -17.75 -9.81 23.23
C THR A 328 -18.12 -8.37 22.87
N ASP A 329 -18.89 -8.17 21.79
CA ASP A 329 -19.27 -6.81 21.38
C ASP A 329 -20.34 -6.23 22.34
N PRO A 330 -20.21 -4.97 22.78
CA PRO A 330 -21.23 -4.28 23.58
C PRO A 330 -22.58 -4.25 22.84
N HIS A 331 -23.68 -4.23 23.60
CA HIS A 331 -25.06 -4.26 23.07
C HIS A 331 -25.64 -2.89 22.76
#